data_AF-A0A3N2D0S3-F1
#
_entry.id   AF-A0A3N2D0S3-F1
#
_cell.length_a   1.000
_cell.length_b   1.000
_cell.length_c   1.000
_cell.angle_alpha   90.00
_cell.angle_beta   90.00
_cell.angle_gamma   90.00
#
_symmetry.space_group_name_H-M   'P 1'
#
loop_
_entity.id
_entity.type
_entity.pdbx_description
1 polymer ?
#
loop_
_entity_poly.entity_id
_entity_poly.type
_entity_poly.pdbx_seq_one_letter_code
_entity_poly.pdbx_strand_id
1 'polypeptide(L)'
;MPSKPSSDPDEGEPGIRGDDPVFPDLVAPLTIDLLDDGEPVGRCAPPDPRALEPLPGRVLVAYEPSLEAANDVDDDADQLLARLGRIGHVRWLYRGLRLAEVDRPQSQPAPGRHGKPDPPPPPVPGVVGVVPAWATVGTARGIVVGLGAVCAFAERQAGDPDAFYRHHPGIGYPVIRTDGDRPVVDLDPSIDLPTPPALVPVVNVSIGTTRVPYPTAPNDIVNLATAAASAHVLVVIAAGNCGAAADDAATGDTMSAWARPDWVLSVGATRDEAGTVVADYSSRGGPGPDLVAYGASALNEAKVGTSFAAPRVSALARLVVAAFCELGRELMAARGEPAVGVPAVGFAIIDSFTDEIWDSPAAGAGIQALPLVGVRPDVAATIAATTGASLRVRTTPAIMREVLLSAARPVPGADASCAGAGFVDEPLVIERLASLTVADLWAWFGHGPRPDDEHLLALRPFDPDGLVHLAGAVRVTGPTLRLDYRTGRWASLPAPDDLVAANPRGLPVDLTGIRL
;
A
#
# COMPACT_ATOMS: atom_id res chain seq x y z
N MET A 1 37.90 55.95 -10.07
CA MET A 1 38.16 56.40 -8.69
C MET A 1 37.91 57.90 -8.61
N PRO A 2 37.53 58.47 -7.45
CA PRO A 2 36.95 57.84 -6.25
C PRO A 2 35.39 57.89 -6.37
N SER A 3 34.49 57.82 -5.37
CA SER A 3 34.56 57.50 -3.92
C SER A 3 33.22 56.90 -3.45
N LYS A 4 33.26 56.04 -2.41
CA LYS A 4 32.18 55.83 -1.40
C LYS A 4 32.44 56.79 -0.20
N PRO A 5 31.59 56.94 0.85
CA PRO A 5 30.52 56.04 1.32
C PRO A 5 29.22 56.70 1.88
N SER A 6 28.33 55.86 2.45
CA SER A 6 27.42 56.16 3.60
C SER A 6 26.25 57.14 3.35
N SER A 7 24.96 56.81 3.56
CA SER A 7 24.33 56.11 4.69
C SER A 7 22.85 55.76 4.40
N ASP A 8 22.40 54.58 4.82
CA ASP A 8 20.98 54.29 5.15
C ASP A 8 20.57 55.02 6.47
N PRO A 9 19.28 55.19 6.83
CA PRO A 9 18.13 54.40 6.37
C PRO A 9 16.80 55.14 6.07
N ASP A 10 15.82 54.31 5.71
CA ASP A 10 14.37 54.37 5.96
C ASP A 10 13.37 54.97 4.94
N GLU A 11 12.34 54.12 4.76
CA GLU A 11 10.95 54.32 4.34
C GLU A 11 10.60 54.88 2.95
N GLY A 12 10.14 53.95 2.10
CA GLY A 12 9.37 54.22 0.88
C GLY A 12 9.01 52.94 0.14
N GLU A 13 7.80 52.41 0.34
CA GLU A 13 7.26 51.33 -0.49
C GLU A 13 7.29 51.72 -1.98
N PRO A 14 7.50 50.75 -2.88
CA PRO A 14 6.41 50.52 -3.82
C PRO A 14 6.20 49.06 -4.24
N GLY A 15 4.93 48.68 -4.27
CA GLY A 15 4.36 48.08 -5.47
C GLY A 15 4.50 46.56 -5.63
N ILE A 16 3.57 45.83 -5.01
CA ILE A 16 3.15 44.52 -5.51
C ILE A 16 2.55 44.71 -6.92
N ARG A 17 3.35 44.39 -7.93
CA ARG A 17 2.93 43.93 -9.27
C ARG A 17 3.86 42.75 -9.54
N GLY A 18 3.40 41.58 -9.90
CA GLY A 18 2.20 41.32 -10.70
C GLY A 18 2.63 40.44 -11.86
N ASP A 19 3.34 39.35 -11.50
CA ASP A 19 3.69 38.25 -12.37
C ASP A 19 2.94 37.05 -11.80
N ASP A 20 1.82 36.70 -12.43
CA ASP A 20 1.07 35.50 -12.09
C ASP A 20 1.98 34.28 -12.31
N PRO A 21 2.12 33.35 -11.35
CA PRO A 21 2.68 32.04 -11.63
C PRO A 21 1.66 31.23 -12.44
N VAL A 22 1.56 31.56 -13.74
CA VAL A 22 0.89 30.72 -14.73
C VAL A 22 1.67 29.41 -14.79
N PHE A 23 1.15 28.38 -14.14
CA PHE A 23 1.67 27.01 -14.25
C PHE A 23 1.17 26.40 -15.57
N PRO A 24 2.05 26.17 -16.57
CA PRO A 24 1.67 25.36 -17.71
C PRO A 24 1.56 23.89 -17.27
N ASP A 25 0.43 23.27 -17.59
CA ASP A 25 0.25 21.83 -17.70
C ASP A 25 0.79 20.94 -16.55
N LEU A 26 0.45 21.29 -15.30
CA LEU A 26 0.52 20.35 -14.16
C LEU A 26 -0.60 19.29 -14.21
N VAL A 27 -0.73 18.62 -15.35
CA VAL A 27 -1.44 17.35 -15.51
C VAL A 27 -0.46 16.31 -16.07
N ALA A 28 0.58 16.04 -15.30
CA ALA A 28 1.21 14.73 -15.38
C ALA A 28 0.23 13.74 -14.70
N PRO A 29 -0.32 12.72 -15.40
CA PRO A 29 -0.88 11.56 -14.70
C PRO A 29 0.21 11.02 -13.76
N LEU A 30 -0.16 10.40 -12.63
CA LEU A 30 0.80 9.92 -11.63
C LEU A 30 1.72 8.84 -12.26
N THR A 31 2.81 9.29 -12.87
CA THR A 31 3.62 8.51 -13.79
C THR A 31 4.69 7.77 -13.02
N ILE A 32 4.40 6.51 -12.74
CA ILE A 32 5.31 5.61 -12.05
C ILE A 32 6.32 5.11 -13.08
N ASP A 33 7.52 5.68 -13.04
CA ASP A 33 8.68 5.20 -13.76
C ASP A 33 9.10 3.82 -13.22
N LEU A 34 8.54 2.76 -13.81
CA LEU A 34 9.14 1.43 -13.77
C LEU A 34 10.15 1.34 -14.93
N LEU A 35 11.33 1.89 -14.67
CA LEU A 35 12.47 1.86 -15.57
C LEU A 35 13.10 0.47 -15.58
N ASP A 36 12.51 -0.44 -16.36
CA ASP A 36 13.19 -1.68 -16.75
C ASP A 36 14.24 -1.40 -17.85
N ASP A 37 15.44 -1.95 -17.66
CA ASP A 37 16.68 -1.64 -18.38
C ASP A 37 16.76 -2.36 -19.74
N GLY A 38 15.91 -1.96 -20.69
CA GLY A 38 16.09 -2.19 -22.13
C GLY A 38 15.93 -3.63 -22.66
N GLU A 39 15.90 -4.66 -21.81
CA GLU A 39 15.48 -6.01 -22.21
C GLU A 39 13.96 -6.07 -22.39
N PRO A 40 13.44 -6.86 -23.35
CA PRO A 40 11.99 -7.03 -23.52
C PRO A 40 11.39 -7.75 -22.32
N VAL A 41 10.48 -7.07 -21.61
CA VAL A 41 9.61 -7.60 -20.54
C VAL A 41 8.75 -8.74 -21.09
N GLY A 42 9.31 -9.94 -21.19
CA GLY A 42 8.68 -11.00 -21.99
C GLY A 42 9.40 -12.34 -22.06
N ARG A 43 10.41 -12.60 -21.23
CA ARG A 43 11.00 -13.95 -21.09
C ARG A 43 10.82 -14.49 -19.68
N CYS A 44 9.77 -15.29 -19.53
CA CYS A 44 9.56 -16.17 -18.38
C CYS A 44 10.76 -17.12 -18.25
N ALA A 45 11.74 -16.77 -17.42
CA ALA A 45 12.88 -17.63 -17.15
C ALA A 45 12.40 -18.96 -16.53
N PRO A 46 12.99 -20.11 -16.90
CA PRO A 46 12.63 -21.38 -16.28
C PRO A 46 12.85 -21.31 -14.76
N PRO A 47 11.94 -21.85 -13.94
CA PRO A 47 12.12 -21.82 -12.50
C PRO A 47 13.29 -22.72 -12.12
N ASP A 48 14.18 -22.27 -11.22
CA ASP A 48 15.22 -23.14 -10.68
C ASP A 48 14.58 -24.17 -9.74
N PRO A 49 14.58 -25.48 -10.06
CA PRO A 49 13.95 -26.49 -9.21
C PRO A 49 14.62 -26.59 -7.83
N ARG A 50 15.88 -26.19 -7.67
CA ARG A 50 16.58 -26.18 -6.37
C ARG A 50 16.05 -25.10 -5.44
N ALA A 51 15.46 -24.04 -5.98
CA ALA A 51 15.00 -22.93 -5.19
C ALA A 51 13.82 -23.33 -4.27
N LEU A 52 13.16 -24.45 -4.59
CA LEU A 52 12.11 -25.13 -3.83
C LEU A 52 12.61 -26.13 -2.77
N GLU A 53 13.92 -26.35 -2.69
CA GLU A 53 14.49 -27.23 -1.67
C GLU A 53 14.45 -26.51 -0.30
N PRO A 54 13.97 -27.18 0.76
CA PRO A 54 14.09 -26.66 2.12
C PRO A 54 15.56 -26.48 2.50
N LEU A 55 15.93 -25.32 3.03
CA LEU A 55 17.27 -25.06 3.54
C LEU A 55 17.51 -25.91 4.81
N PRO A 56 18.46 -26.86 4.81
CA PRO A 56 18.63 -27.78 5.93
C PRO A 56 18.99 -27.05 7.23
N GLY A 57 18.15 -27.23 8.25
CA GLY A 57 18.30 -26.57 9.54
C GLY A 57 17.76 -25.14 9.62
N ARG A 58 17.18 -24.55 8.56
CA ARG A 58 16.57 -23.21 8.65
C ARG A 58 15.05 -23.28 8.69
N VAL A 59 14.44 -22.50 9.58
CA VAL A 59 12.99 -22.38 9.72
C VAL A 59 12.54 -20.92 9.72
N LEU A 60 11.30 -20.70 9.32
CA LEU A 60 10.55 -19.47 9.53
C LEU A 60 9.63 -19.68 10.72
N VAL A 61 9.56 -18.69 11.61
CA VAL A 61 8.75 -18.72 12.83
C VAL A 61 7.76 -17.56 12.78
N ALA A 62 6.47 -17.87 12.99
CA ALA A 62 5.41 -16.88 13.16
C ALA A 62 4.97 -16.85 14.63
N TYR A 63 4.76 -15.64 15.18
CA TYR A 63 4.50 -15.45 16.60
C TYR A 63 3.41 -14.40 16.89
N GLU A 64 2.82 -14.46 18.08
CA GLU A 64 1.80 -13.54 18.57
C GLU A 64 2.39 -12.27 19.19
N PRO A 65 1.67 -11.13 19.17
CA PRO A 65 2.08 -9.92 19.91
C PRO A 65 2.22 -10.16 21.43
N SER A 66 1.55 -11.19 21.97
CA SER A 66 1.71 -11.64 23.36
C SER A 66 3.16 -12.03 23.70
N LEU A 67 3.97 -12.38 22.70
CA LEU A 67 5.38 -12.73 22.87
C LEU A 67 6.28 -11.50 23.07
N GLU A 68 5.85 -10.33 22.59
CA GLU A 68 6.58 -9.05 22.62
C GLU A 68 6.25 -8.20 23.85
N ALA A 69 5.11 -8.44 24.52
CA ALA A 69 4.61 -7.58 25.60
C ALA A 69 5.21 -7.91 26.98
N ALA A 70 6.50 -7.64 27.19
CA ALA A 70 7.24 -8.08 28.38
C ALA A 70 7.99 -6.97 29.16
N ASN A 71 7.50 -5.73 29.05
CA ASN A 71 7.92 -4.49 29.71
C ASN A 71 9.27 -3.91 29.24
N ASP A 72 9.21 -2.59 29.00
CA ASP A 72 10.26 -1.69 28.51
C ASP A 72 10.85 -2.01 27.12
N VAL A 73 10.86 -0.97 26.27
CA VAL A 73 11.03 -1.05 24.81
C VAL A 73 12.37 -1.68 24.38
N ASP A 74 13.41 -1.53 25.20
CA ASP A 74 14.74 -2.11 24.97
C ASP A 74 14.87 -3.54 25.51
N ASP A 75 14.27 -3.87 26.67
CA ASP A 75 14.29 -5.22 27.25
C ASP A 75 13.39 -6.20 26.46
N ASP A 76 12.32 -5.70 25.82
CA ASP A 76 11.39 -6.49 24.99
C ASP A 76 12.08 -7.15 23.78
N ALA A 77 13.15 -6.56 23.24
CA ALA A 77 13.90 -7.13 22.11
C ALA A 77 14.73 -8.35 22.52
N ASP A 78 15.53 -8.22 23.58
CA ASP A 78 16.38 -9.30 24.08
C ASP A 78 15.55 -10.44 24.70
N GLN A 79 14.43 -10.13 25.35
CA GLN A 79 13.48 -11.15 25.80
C GLN A 79 12.86 -11.93 24.63
N LEU A 80 12.43 -11.26 23.56
CA LEU A 80 11.89 -11.90 22.37
C LEU A 80 12.94 -12.79 21.69
N LEU A 81 14.17 -12.29 21.52
CA LEU A 81 15.31 -13.04 20.99
C LEU A 81 15.65 -14.25 21.86
N ALA A 82 15.61 -14.13 23.20
CA ALA A 82 15.85 -15.25 24.12
C ALA A 82 14.73 -16.30 24.11
N ARG A 83 13.46 -15.88 23.90
CA ARG A 83 12.30 -16.78 23.77
C ARG A 83 12.35 -17.56 22.44
N LEU A 84 12.55 -16.86 21.32
CA LEU A 84 12.75 -17.46 19.99
C LEU A 84 14.04 -18.28 19.91
N GLY A 85 15.07 -17.89 20.67
CA GLY A 85 16.35 -18.60 20.84
C GLY A 85 16.23 -20.05 21.30
N ARG A 86 15.09 -20.43 21.91
CA ARG A 86 14.75 -21.81 22.28
C ARG A 86 14.49 -22.73 21.07
N ILE A 87 14.21 -22.16 19.90
CA ILE A 87 14.02 -22.87 18.62
C ILE A 87 15.36 -23.05 17.90
N GLY A 88 16.23 -22.03 17.97
CA GLY A 88 17.54 -21.96 17.32
C GLY A 88 18.09 -20.53 17.33
N HIS A 89 19.20 -20.30 16.61
CA HIS A 89 19.80 -18.98 16.46
C HIS A 89 18.90 -18.08 15.58
N VAL A 90 18.34 -17.02 16.15
CA VAL A 90 17.57 -16.02 15.38
C VAL A 90 18.50 -15.27 14.45
N ARG A 91 18.26 -15.38 13.14
CA ARG A 91 19.07 -14.79 12.08
C ARG A 91 18.51 -13.44 11.61
N TRP A 92 17.19 -13.35 11.52
CA TRP A 92 16.46 -12.13 11.17
C TRP A 92 15.16 -12.05 11.96
N LEU A 93 14.76 -10.84 12.32
CA LEU A 93 13.49 -10.55 12.99
C LEU A 93 12.73 -9.48 12.21
N TYR A 94 11.51 -9.80 11.81
CA TYR A 94 10.62 -8.93 11.05
C TYR A 94 9.44 -8.50 11.96
N ARG A 95 9.73 -7.63 12.95
CA ARG A 95 8.77 -7.25 14.01
C ARG A 95 7.39 -6.84 13.49
N GLY A 96 7.32 -5.93 12.51
CA GLY A 96 6.07 -5.47 11.90
C GLY A 96 5.29 -6.52 11.10
N LEU A 97 5.81 -7.75 10.96
CA LEU A 97 5.11 -8.91 10.40
C LEU A 97 4.94 -10.06 11.43
N ARG A 98 5.55 -9.93 12.61
CA ARG A 98 5.69 -10.97 13.64
C ARG A 98 6.25 -12.28 13.09
N LEU A 99 7.27 -12.17 12.23
CA LEU A 99 8.01 -13.27 11.62
C LEU A 99 9.50 -13.25 12.03
N ALA A 100 10.14 -14.42 12.07
CA ALA A 100 11.59 -14.56 12.27
C ALA A 100 12.20 -15.67 11.39
N GLU A 101 13.43 -15.45 10.91
CA GLU A 101 14.26 -16.47 10.26
C GLU A 101 15.20 -17.06 11.33
N VAL A 102 15.15 -18.38 11.55
CA VAL A 102 15.88 -19.05 12.63
C VAL A 102 16.72 -20.21 12.08
N ASP A 103 18.02 -20.19 12.37
CA ASP A 103 18.94 -21.31 12.10
C ASP A 103 18.90 -22.28 13.30
N ARG A 104 18.25 -23.43 13.14
CA ARG A 104 18.20 -24.50 14.16
C ARG A 104 19.57 -25.19 14.30
N PRO A 105 19.98 -25.59 15.51
CA PRO A 105 21.13 -26.47 15.67
C PRO A 105 20.82 -27.80 14.97
N GLN A 106 21.63 -28.15 13.96
CA GLN A 106 21.50 -29.43 13.26
C GLN A 106 21.73 -30.57 14.26
N SER A 107 20.79 -31.52 14.34
CA SER A 107 21.08 -32.79 15.01
C SER A 107 22.23 -33.44 14.25
N GLN A 108 23.36 -33.71 14.91
CA GLN A 108 24.33 -34.63 14.30
C GLN A 108 23.60 -35.95 14.06
N PRO A 109 23.57 -36.48 12.82
CA PRO A 109 22.92 -37.74 12.55
C PRO A 109 23.65 -38.82 13.34
N ALA A 110 22.97 -39.38 14.34
CA ALA A 110 23.52 -40.47 15.15
C ALA A 110 23.98 -41.60 14.20
N PRO A 111 25.22 -42.12 14.32
CA PRO A 111 25.75 -43.09 13.39
C PRO A 111 24.79 -44.29 13.24
N GLY A 112 24.32 -44.52 12.01
CA GLY A 112 23.33 -45.56 11.70
C GLY A 112 21.86 -45.10 11.60
N ARG A 113 21.53 -43.81 11.76
CA ARG A 113 20.19 -43.26 11.47
C ARG A 113 20.17 -42.38 10.21
N HIS A 114 20.33 -42.99 9.04
CA HIS A 114 19.95 -42.33 7.79
C HIS A 114 18.42 -42.25 7.69
N GLY A 115 17.88 -41.05 7.42
CA GLY A 115 16.48 -40.87 7.01
C GLY A 115 15.43 -40.69 8.12
N LYS A 116 15.78 -40.29 9.34
CA LYS A 116 14.77 -39.73 10.28
C LYS A 116 14.81 -38.19 10.24
N PRO A 117 13.67 -37.51 10.06
CA PRO A 117 13.61 -36.05 10.13
C PRO A 117 14.00 -35.58 11.54
N ASP A 118 14.55 -34.36 11.62
CA ASP A 118 14.86 -33.72 12.89
C ASP A 118 13.64 -33.65 13.81
N PRO A 119 13.81 -33.80 15.14
CA PRO A 119 12.70 -33.63 16.06
C PRO A 119 12.09 -32.21 15.92
N PRO A 120 10.76 -32.08 16.07
CA PRO A 120 10.12 -30.77 16.09
C PRO A 120 10.74 -29.89 17.19
N PRO A 121 10.78 -28.56 17.02
CA PRO A 121 11.30 -27.67 18.05
C PRO A 121 10.47 -27.80 19.34
N PRO A 122 11.05 -27.50 20.52
CA PRO A 122 10.27 -27.42 21.75
C PRO A 122 9.17 -26.36 21.59
N PRO A 123 7.95 -26.59 22.10
CA PRO A 123 6.89 -25.60 22.02
C PRO A 123 7.28 -24.34 22.80
N VAL A 124 7.25 -23.19 22.13
CA VAL A 124 7.47 -21.88 22.75
C VAL A 124 6.09 -21.21 22.86
N PRO A 125 5.60 -20.88 24.07
CA PRO A 125 4.35 -20.13 24.22
C PRO A 125 4.40 -18.83 23.41
N GLY A 126 3.32 -18.47 22.71
CA GLY A 126 3.26 -17.32 21.81
C GLY A 126 3.86 -17.55 20.42
N VAL A 127 4.45 -18.72 20.12
CA VAL A 127 4.78 -19.11 18.74
C VAL A 127 3.62 -19.91 18.15
N VAL A 128 3.06 -19.44 17.04
CA VAL A 128 1.88 -20.01 16.38
C VAL A 128 2.20 -20.90 15.19
N GLY A 129 3.40 -20.74 14.60
CA GLY A 129 3.83 -21.57 13.47
C GLY A 129 5.35 -21.64 13.36
N VAL A 130 5.85 -22.82 12.97
CA VAL A 130 7.24 -23.02 12.56
C VAL A 130 7.24 -23.86 11.29
N VAL A 131 7.77 -23.31 10.19
CA VAL A 131 7.82 -23.99 8.89
C VAL A 131 9.25 -24.02 8.34
N PRO A 132 9.64 -24.99 7.50
CA PRO A 132 10.96 -24.99 6.86
C PRO A 132 11.13 -23.75 5.97
N ALA A 133 12.28 -23.08 6.05
CA ALA A 133 12.62 -22.02 5.11
C ALA A 133 13.10 -22.63 3.78
N TRP A 134 12.79 -21.99 2.67
CA TRP A 134 13.23 -22.41 1.33
C TRP A 134 14.48 -21.67 0.86
N ALA A 135 15.16 -22.21 -0.16
CA ALA A 135 16.36 -21.59 -0.72
C ALA A 135 16.13 -20.15 -1.22
N THR A 136 14.91 -19.79 -1.65
CA THR A 136 14.52 -18.40 -1.99
C THR A 136 14.49 -17.41 -0.84
N VAL A 137 14.60 -17.83 0.43
CA VAL A 137 14.52 -16.90 1.57
C VAL A 137 15.57 -15.78 1.49
N GLY A 138 16.74 -16.05 0.88
CA GLY A 138 17.77 -15.05 0.66
C GLY A 138 17.43 -14.03 -0.44
N THR A 139 16.83 -14.47 -1.55
CA THR A 139 16.50 -13.62 -2.71
C THR A 139 15.21 -12.84 -2.50
N ALA A 140 14.27 -13.36 -1.71
CA ALA A 140 13.01 -12.70 -1.37
C ALA A 140 13.11 -11.74 -0.17
N ARG A 141 14.24 -11.73 0.58
CA ARG A 141 14.35 -11.01 1.86
C ARG A 141 13.97 -9.52 1.77
N GLY A 142 14.42 -8.80 0.75
CA GLY A 142 14.13 -7.37 0.64
C GLY A 142 12.65 -7.05 0.49
N ILE A 143 11.86 -7.96 -0.10
CA ILE A 143 10.41 -7.85 -0.21
C ILE A 143 9.77 -7.95 1.19
N VAL A 144 10.23 -8.92 1.99
CA VAL A 144 9.76 -9.16 3.37
C VAL A 144 10.14 -7.99 4.28
N VAL A 145 11.37 -7.46 4.15
CA VAL A 145 11.80 -6.25 4.87
C VAL A 145 10.92 -5.06 4.48
N GLY A 146 10.65 -4.88 3.18
CA GLY A 146 9.81 -3.79 2.69
C GLY A 146 8.37 -3.86 3.20
N LEU A 147 7.75 -5.05 3.15
CA LEU A 147 6.42 -5.29 3.72
C LEU A 147 6.40 -4.96 5.23
N GLY A 148 7.39 -5.43 6.00
CA GLY A 148 7.48 -5.14 7.43
C GLY A 148 7.68 -3.66 7.76
N ALA A 149 8.40 -2.91 6.91
CA ALA A 149 8.55 -1.47 7.06
C ALA A 149 7.22 -0.74 6.86
N VAL A 150 6.46 -1.12 5.82
CA VAL A 150 5.14 -0.55 5.52
C VAL A 150 4.11 -0.88 6.61
N CYS A 151 4.10 -2.12 7.12
CA CYS A 151 3.23 -2.50 8.24
C CYS A 151 3.55 -1.72 9.51
N ALA A 152 4.83 -1.57 9.88
CA ALA A 152 5.24 -0.77 11.03
C ALA A 152 4.85 0.72 10.88
N PHE A 153 4.87 1.25 9.66
CA PHE A 153 4.40 2.61 9.36
C PHE A 153 2.88 2.74 9.51
N ALA A 154 2.11 1.77 8.99
CA ALA A 154 0.65 1.71 9.15
C ALA A 154 0.20 1.48 10.61
N GLU A 155 0.93 0.65 11.38
CA GLU A 155 0.68 0.48 12.82
C GLU A 155 0.92 1.78 13.60
N ARG A 156 1.98 2.54 13.29
CA ARG A 156 2.23 3.86 13.91
C ARG A 156 1.11 4.86 13.61
N GLN A 157 0.68 4.96 12.35
CA GLN A 157 -0.46 5.81 11.94
C GLN A 157 -1.75 5.48 12.70
N ALA A 158 -1.96 4.21 13.05
CA ALA A 158 -3.15 3.75 13.77
C ALA A 158 -3.01 3.77 15.30
N GLY A 159 -1.79 3.91 15.82
CA GLY A 159 -1.43 3.76 17.23
C GLY A 159 -1.13 5.05 17.98
N ASP A 160 -0.85 6.16 17.26
CA ASP A 160 -0.64 7.49 17.85
C ASP A 160 -1.86 8.39 17.58
N PRO A 161 -2.82 8.48 18.52
CA PRO A 161 -4.02 9.30 18.36
C PRO A 161 -3.76 10.81 18.59
N ASP A 162 -2.57 11.20 19.06
CA ASP A 162 -2.21 12.57 19.39
C ASP A 162 -1.26 13.21 18.35
N ALA A 163 -0.68 12.41 17.45
CA ALA A 163 0.12 12.85 16.31
C ALA A 163 -0.71 13.61 15.26
N PHE A 164 -1.05 14.88 15.53
CA PHE A 164 -1.61 15.79 14.54
C PHE A 164 -0.56 16.76 14.01
N TYR A 165 -0.44 16.82 12.69
CA TYR A 165 0.32 17.88 12.04
C TYR A 165 -0.59 19.11 11.87
N ARG A 166 -0.03 20.29 12.09
CA ARG A 166 -0.67 21.55 11.72
C ARG A 166 0.08 22.13 10.54
N HIS A 167 -0.67 22.59 9.54
CA HIS A 167 -0.11 23.33 8.41
C HIS A 167 0.68 24.54 8.94
N HIS A 168 1.81 24.90 8.31
CA HIS A 168 2.57 26.06 8.76
C HIS A 168 1.69 27.32 8.76
N PRO A 169 1.81 28.19 9.78
CA PRO A 169 1.01 29.41 9.87
C PRO A 169 1.09 30.23 8.58
N GLY A 170 -0.07 30.55 7.99
CA GLY A 170 -0.18 31.29 6.74
C GLY A 170 -0.24 30.44 5.46
N ILE A 171 -0.05 29.11 5.54
CA ILE A 171 -0.33 28.20 4.42
C ILE A 171 -1.83 27.92 4.32
N GLY A 172 -2.45 27.41 5.39
CA GLY A 172 -3.87 27.09 5.42
C GLY A 172 -4.24 25.67 4.97
N TYR A 173 -5.54 25.37 4.99
CA TYR A 173 -6.08 24.07 4.62
C TYR A 173 -6.36 23.98 3.10
N PRO A 174 -6.10 22.83 2.44
CA PRO A 174 -6.39 22.68 1.01
C PRO A 174 -7.89 22.74 0.72
N VAL A 175 -8.26 23.51 -0.29
CA VAL A 175 -9.63 23.67 -0.82
C VAL A 175 -9.61 23.57 -2.33
N ILE A 176 -10.71 23.17 -2.96
CA ILE A 176 -10.87 23.30 -4.41
C ILE A 176 -11.47 24.68 -4.69
N ARG A 177 -10.78 25.47 -5.51
CA ARG A 177 -11.29 26.72 -6.09
C ARG A 177 -11.34 26.58 -7.61
N THR A 178 -12.15 27.40 -8.27
CA THR A 178 -12.25 27.45 -9.73
C THR A 178 -11.40 28.59 -10.29
N ASP A 179 -10.40 28.25 -11.10
CA ASP A 179 -9.70 29.19 -11.97
C ASP A 179 -10.29 29.10 -13.38
N GLY A 180 -11.19 30.03 -13.70
CA GLY A 180 -12.11 29.89 -14.83
C GLY A 180 -12.95 28.62 -14.71
N ASP A 181 -12.92 27.77 -15.74
CA ASP A 181 -13.62 26.47 -15.77
C ASP A 181 -12.78 25.32 -15.15
N ARG A 182 -11.57 25.59 -14.64
CA ARG A 182 -10.67 24.55 -14.12
C ARG A 182 -10.71 24.48 -12.59
N PRO A 183 -10.96 23.30 -11.98
CA PRO A 183 -10.76 23.11 -10.55
C PRO A 183 -9.26 23.08 -10.24
N VAL A 184 -8.84 23.83 -9.22
CA VAL A 184 -7.46 23.92 -8.75
C VAL A 184 -7.45 23.70 -7.25
N VAL A 185 -6.45 22.96 -6.74
CA VAL A 185 -6.18 22.91 -5.29
C VAL A 185 -5.51 24.22 -4.89
N ASP A 186 -6.22 25.01 -4.09
CA ASP A 186 -5.71 26.23 -3.45
C ASP A 186 -5.64 26.01 -1.94
N LEU A 187 -5.02 26.93 -1.21
CA LEU A 187 -4.80 26.84 0.23
C LEU A 187 -5.53 28.00 0.92
N ASP A 188 -6.40 27.69 1.87
CA ASP A 188 -7.20 28.69 2.58
C ASP A 188 -6.63 28.96 3.98
N PRO A 189 -5.92 30.08 4.20
CA PRO A 189 -5.31 30.41 5.50
C PRO A 189 -6.35 30.80 6.56
N SER A 190 -7.64 30.93 6.22
CA SER A 190 -8.70 31.11 7.22
C SER A 190 -9.14 29.80 7.88
N ILE A 191 -8.76 28.65 7.31
CA ILE A 191 -9.11 27.32 7.80
C ILE A 191 -7.89 26.72 8.53
N ASP A 192 -7.91 26.78 9.87
CA ASP A 192 -6.95 26.09 10.74
C ASP A 192 -7.57 24.77 11.24
N LEU A 193 -7.39 23.70 10.46
CA LEU A 193 -7.76 22.33 10.84
C LEU A 193 -6.50 21.52 11.15
N PRO A 194 -6.37 20.92 12.35
CA PRO A 194 -5.31 19.96 12.63
C PRO A 194 -5.56 18.69 11.82
N THR A 195 -4.55 18.20 11.10
CA THR A 195 -4.69 17.05 10.19
C THR A 195 -4.00 15.82 10.79
N PRO A 196 -4.64 14.63 10.76
CA PRO A 196 -4.00 13.37 11.15
C PRO A 196 -2.77 13.04 10.29
N PRO A 197 -1.93 12.06 10.67
CA PRO A 197 -0.80 11.63 9.86
C PRO A 197 -1.27 11.15 8.48
N ALA A 198 -0.53 11.50 7.44
CA ALA A 198 -0.78 10.98 6.11
C ALA A 198 -0.70 9.44 6.11
N LEU A 199 -1.65 8.78 5.46
CA LEU A 199 -1.85 7.33 5.53
C LEU A 199 -1.08 6.58 4.42
N VAL A 200 -0.63 5.34 4.67
CA VAL A 200 -0.18 4.41 3.60
C VAL A 200 -0.97 3.10 3.73
N PRO A 201 -2.20 3.07 3.21
CA PRO A 201 -3.11 1.93 3.33
C PRO A 201 -2.81 0.78 2.35
N VAL A 202 -1.91 0.96 1.40
CA VAL A 202 -1.73 0.09 0.22
C VAL A 202 -0.24 -0.11 -0.07
N VAL A 203 0.15 -1.34 -0.41
CA VAL A 203 1.48 -1.68 -0.92
C VAL A 203 1.36 -2.39 -2.27
N ASN A 204 2.04 -1.85 -3.28
CA ASN A 204 2.18 -2.42 -4.61
C ASN A 204 3.44 -3.28 -4.70
N VAL A 205 3.30 -4.51 -5.17
CA VAL A 205 4.38 -5.44 -5.50
C VAL A 205 4.24 -5.80 -6.98
N SER A 206 4.93 -5.05 -7.84
CA SER A 206 4.88 -5.23 -9.32
C SER A 206 5.94 -6.19 -9.87
N ILE A 207 6.73 -6.78 -8.97
CA ILE A 207 7.67 -7.89 -9.19
C ILE A 207 6.98 -9.25 -8.95
N GLY A 208 7.43 -10.30 -9.66
CA GLY A 208 6.82 -11.62 -9.58
C GLY A 208 7.79 -12.77 -9.82
N THR A 209 7.34 -14.00 -9.54
CA THR A 209 8.12 -15.22 -9.77
C THR A 209 8.24 -15.53 -11.26
N THR A 210 9.42 -15.88 -11.75
CA THR A 210 9.71 -16.00 -13.20
C THR A 210 9.03 -17.17 -13.92
N ARG A 211 8.55 -18.21 -13.20
CA ARG A 211 7.58 -19.21 -13.68
C ARG A 211 7.01 -20.09 -12.56
N VAL A 212 5.82 -20.63 -12.81
CA VAL A 212 5.21 -21.77 -12.10
C VAL A 212 5.90 -23.07 -12.58
N PRO A 213 6.14 -24.11 -11.75
CA PRO A 213 5.60 -24.35 -10.41
C PRO A 213 6.59 -24.01 -9.30
N TYR A 214 6.84 -22.72 -9.08
CA TYR A 214 6.87 -22.25 -7.71
C TYR A 214 5.50 -22.56 -7.08
N PRO A 215 5.40 -23.43 -6.05
CA PRO A 215 4.11 -23.72 -5.47
C PRO A 215 3.50 -22.46 -4.84
N THR A 216 2.17 -22.48 -4.74
CA THR A 216 1.36 -21.72 -3.79
C THR A 216 1.69 -22.04 -2.33
N ALA A 217 2.93 -22.40 -2.01
CA ALA A 217 3.29 -22.93 -0.72
C ALA A 217 3.01 -21.88 0.36
N PRO A 218 2.23 -22.24 1.40
CA PRO A 218 2.06 -21.41 2.59
C PRO A 218 3.38 -21.11 3.31
N ASN A 219 4.47 -21.81 2.94
CA ASN A 219 5.78 -21.73 3.57
C ASN A 219 6.77 -20.83 2.81
N ASP A 220 6.40 -20.26 1.66
CA ASP A 220 7.22 -19.21 1.03
C ASP A 220 7.19 -17.95 1.91
N ILE A 221 8.35 -17.32 2.11
CA ILE A 221 8.46 -16.20 3.04
C ILE A 221 7.66 -14.96 2.58
N VAL A 222 7.48 -14.76 1.26
CA VAL A 222 6.64 -13.66 0.76
C VAL A 222 5.17 -13.96 1.02
N ASN A 223 4.72 -15.20 0.83
CA ASN A 223 3.34 -15.60 1.15
C ASN A 223 3.03 -15.41 2.64
N LEU A 224 3.95 -15.78 3.54
CA LEU A 224 3.81 -15.51 4.98
C LEU A 224 3.81 -14.00 5.29
N ALA A 225 4.70 -13.25 4.66
CA ALA A 225 4.81 -11.80 4.85
C ALA A 225 3.57 -11.04 4.37
N THR A 226 3.01 -11.43 3.22
CA THR A 226 1.79 -10.81 2.68
C THR A 226 0.55 -11.19 3.47
N ALA A 227 0.48 -12.41 4.04
CA ALA A 227 -0.58 -12.81 4.96
C ALA A 227 -0.56 -11.99 6.26
N ALA A 228 0.64 -11.76 6.82
CA ALA A 228 0.80 -10.86 7.96
C ALA A 228 0.45 -9.41 7.60
N ALA A 229 0.92 -8.93 6.45
CA ALA A 229 0.68 -7.56 6.01
C ALA A 229 -0.80 -7.26 5.67
N SER A 230 -1.56 -8.24 5.18
CA SER A 230 -2.97 -8.06 4.80
C SER A 230 -3.91 -7.67 5.96
N ALA A 231 -3.46 -7.84 7.22
CA ALA A 231 -4.17 -7.34 8.40
C ALA A 231 -4.07 -5.81 8.56
N HIS A 232 -3.07 -5.17 7.94
CA HIS A 232 -2.73 -3.76 8.11
C HIS A 232 -2.93 -2.93 6.83
N VAL A 233 -2.51 -3.49 5.68
CA VAL A 233 -2.52 -2.80 4.38
C VAL A 233 -3.09 -3.70 3.27
N LEU A 234 -3.66 -3.09 2.24
CA LEU A 234 -4.01 -3.82 1.02
C LEU A 234 -2.73 -4.14 0.24
N VAL A 235 -2.38 -5.41 0.18
CA VAL A 235 -1.26 -5.91 -0.63
C VAL A 235 -1.76 -6.13 -2.06
N VAL A 236 -1.28 -5.34 -3.02
CA VAL A 236 -1.62 -5.45 -4.45
C VAL A 236 -0.44 -6.09 -5.18
N ILE A 237 -0.68 -7.18 -5.91
CA ILE A 237 0.37 -7.95 -6.59
C ILE A 237 0.02 -8.13 -8.07
N ALA A 238 1.00 -7.88 -8.94
CA ALA A 238 0.86 -8.12 -10.38
C ALA A 238 0.75 -9.63 -10.68
N ALA A 239 -0.26 -10.02 -11.47
CA ALA A 239 -0.55 -11.42 -11.79
C ALA A 239 0.60 -12.14 -12.54
N GLY A 240 1.38 -11.39 -13.32
CA GLY A 240 2.52 -11.87 -14.09
C GLY A 240 2.38 -11.63 -15.60
N ASN A 241 3.51 -11.63 -16.29
CA ASN A 241 3.61 -11.39 -17.74
C ASN A 241 3.78 -12.70 -18.55
N CYS A 242 3.28 -13.84 -18.01
CA CYS A 242 3.49 -15.16 -18.60
C CYS A 242 2.26 -15.74 -19.31
N GLY A 243 1.22 -14.95 -19.57
CA GLY A 243 -0.03 -15.39 -20.20
C GLY A 243 0.16 -16.12 -21.54
N ALA A 244 1.07 -15.63 -22.39
CA ALA A 244 1.39 -16.25 -23.68
C ALA A 244 2.08 -17.63 -23.55
N ALA A 245 2.59 -17.99 -22.37
CA ALA A 245 3.11 -19.33 -22.09
C ALA A 245 2.03 -20.31 -21.60
N ALA A 246 0.78 -19.87 -21.45
CA ALA A 246 -0.35 -20.75 -21.08
C ALA A 246 -0.63 -21.78 -22.18
N ASP A 247 -0.48 -21.39 -23.45
CA ASP A 247 -0.73 -22.24 -24.62
C ASP A 247 0.24 -23.44 -24.69
N ASP A 248 1.46 -23.28 -24.16
CA ASP A 248 2.48 -24.33 -24.03
C ASP A 248 2.40 -25.11 -22.69
N ALA A 249 1.66 -24.60 -21.71
CA ALA A 249 1.60 -25.17 -20.37
C ALA A 249 0.53 -26.27 -20.29
N ALA A 250 0.91 -27.47 -19.84
CA ALA A 250 -0.01 -28.61 -19.67
C ALA A 250 -1.20 -28.36 -18.72
N THR A 251 -1.18 -27.25 -17.96
CA THR A 251 -2.24 -26.80 -17.05
C THR A 251 -2.96 -25.53 -17.51
N GLY A 252 -2.48 -24.83 -18.54
CA GLY A 252 -2.97 -23.49 -18.92
C GLY A 252 -2.75 -22.38 -17.88
N ASP A 253 -2.03 -22.68 -16.80
CA ASP A 253 -1.94 -21.83 -15.61
C ASP A 253 -0.56 -21.16 -15.50
N THR A 254 -0.58 -19.83 -15.43
CA THR A 254 0.58 -18.93 -15.54
C THR A 254 0.62 -17.88 -14.43
N MET A 255 -0.29 -17.93 -13.46
CA MET A 255 -0.37 -16.99 -12.33
C MET A 255 0.90 -17.04 -11.46
N SER A 256 1.51 -15.88 -11.22
CA SER A 256 2.61 -15.68 -10.25
C SER A 256 2.25 -16.30 -8.91
N ALA A 257 3.18 -17.03 -8.29
CA ALA A 257 2.88 -17.78 -7.05
C ALA A 257 2.47 -16.86 -5.88
N TRP A 258 2.99 -15.63 -5.87
CA TRP A 258 2.63 -14.60 -4.88
C TRP A 258 1.29 -13.91 -5.17
N ALA A 259 0.78 -13.98 -6.41
CA ALA A 259 -0.46 -13.34 -6.85
C ALA A 259 -1.67 -14.28 -6.84
N ARG A 260 -1.56 -15.42 -6.14
CA ARG A 260 -2.62 -16.44 -5.98
C ARG A 260 -3.31 -16.49 -4.61
N PRO A 261 -2.67 -16.11 -3.49
CA PRO A 261 -3.35 -16.21 -2.20
C PRO A 261 -4.51 -15.22 -2.06
N ASP A 262 -5.64 -15.67 -1.54
CA ASP A 262 -6.88 -14.86 -1.42
C ASP A 262 -6.73 -13.59 -0.55
N TRP A 263 -5.64 -13.48 0.22
CA TRP A 263 -5.31 -12.33 1.07
C TRP A 263 -4.57 -11.19 0.36
N VAL A 264 -4.16 -11.37 -0.90
CA VAL A 264 -3.62 -10.29 -1.75
C VAL A 264 -4.62 -9.91 -2.84
N LEU A 265 -4.56 -8.67 -3.33
CA LEU A 265 -5.29 -8.24 -4.53
C LEU A 265 -4.44 -8.48 -5.78
N SER A 266 -4.81 -9.51 -6.53
CA SER A 266 -4.14 -9.97 -7.74
C SER A 266 -4.63 -9.21 -8.97
N VAL A 267 -3.71 -8.59 -9.71
CA VAL A 267 -4.03 -7.68 -10.82
C VAL A 267 -3.46 -8.17 -12.14
N GLY A 268 -4.34 -8.58 -13.06
CA GLY A 268 -4.01 -8.82 -14.46
C GLY A 268 -4.09 -7.55 -15.32
N ALA A 269 -3.86 -7.68 -16.62
CA ALA A 269 -3.77 -6.55 -17.55
C ALA A 269 -4.72 -6.66 -18.75
N THR A 270 -5.31 -5.53 -19.16
CA THR A 270 -5.94 -5.37 -20.49
C THR A 270 -4.97 -4.77 -21.49
N ARG A 271 -5.17 -5.12 -22.76
CA ARG A 271 -4.42 -4.61 -23.91
C ARG A 271 -4.81 -3.16 -24.24
N ASP A 272 -6.06 -2.80 -23.99
CA ASP A 272 -6.64 -1.49 -24.27
C ASP A 272 -7.08 -0.77 -22.99
N GLU A 273 -7.03 0.56 -23.03
CA GLU A 273 -7.48 1.44 -21.94
C GLU A 273 -9.00 1.35 -21.73
N ALA A 274 -9.76 1.05 -22.78
CA ALA A 274 -11.20 0.83 -22.68
C ALA A 274 -11.57 -0.50 -22.01
N GLY A 275 -10.60 -1.32 -21.60
CA GLY A 275 -10.84 -2.52 -20.79
C GLY A 275 -11.58 -3.64 -21.50
N THR A 276 -11.55 -3.68 -22.84
CA THR A 276 -12.36 -4.58 -23.66
C THR A 276 -11.67 -5.91 -23.98
N VAL A 277 -10.34 -5.97 -23.90
CA VAL A 277 -9.54 -7.17 -24.24
C VAL A 277 -8.47 -7.43 -23.18
N VAL A 278 -8.50 -8.61 -22.54
CA VAL A 278 -7.39 -9.08 -21.68
C VAL A 278 -6.13 -9.22 -22.53
N ALA A 279 -4.99 -8.72 -22.02
CA ALA A 279 -3.74 -8.77 -22.75
C ALA A 279 -3.18 -10.20 -22.84
N ASP A 280 -2.66 -10.57 -24.01
CA ASP A 280 -2.09 -11.91 -24.25
C ASP A 280 -0.96 -12.24 -23.26
N TYR A 281 -0.14 -11.24 -22.89
CA TYR A 281 0.91 -11.41 -21.88
C TYR A 281 0.37 -11.56 -20.44
N SER A 282 -0.87 -11.15 -20.15
CA SER A 282 -1.42 -11.23 -18.79
C SER A 282 -1.55 -12.68 -18.36
N SER A 283 -0.85 -13.02 -17.28
CA SER A 283 -0.99 -14.30 -16.60
C SER A 283 -2.45 -14.55 -16.19
N ARG A 284 -2.83 -15.83 -16.25
CA ARG A 284 -4.18 -16.39 -16.09
C ARG A 284 -4.08 -17.79 -15.49
N GLY A 285 -5.13 -18.28 -14.84
CA GLY A 285 -5.08 -19.58 -14.16
C GLY A 285 -6.27 -19.85 -13.24
N GLY A 286 -6.19 -20.90 -12.43
CA GLY A 286 -7.25 -21.29 -11.48
C GLY A 286 -6.75 -21.28 -10.03
N PRO A 287 -7.20 -20.36 -9.16
CA PRO A 287 -7.94 -19.13 -9.48
C PRO A 287 -7.08 -18.14 -10.32
N GLY A 288 -7.77 -17.22 -11.00
CA GLY A 288 -7.16 -16.21 -11.87
C GLY A 288 -6.74 -14.95 -11.10
N PRO A 289 -6.48 -13.83 -11.80
CA PRO A 289 -6.39 -12.52 -11.15
C PRO A 289 -7.76 -12.15 -10.55
N ASP A 290 -7.77 -11.30 -9.53
CA ASP A 290 -9.01 -10.84 -8.90
C ASP A 290 -9.74 -9.80 -9.77
N LEU A 291 -8.98 -8.97 -10.47
CA LEU A 291 -9.45 -7.99 -11.44
C LEU A 291 -8.33 -7.66 -12.46
N VAL A 292 -8.65 -6.87 -13.47
CA VAL A 292 -7.68 -6.37 -14.46
C VAL A 292 -7.75 -4.85 -14.60
N ALA A 293 -6.64 -4.24 -14.97
CA ALA A 293 -6.56 -2.81 -15.32
C ALA A 293 -5.70 -2.63 -16.59
N TYR A 294 -5.66 -1.42 -17.15
CA TYR A 294 -4.86 -1.17 -18.35
C TYR A 294 -3.37 -1.44 -18.09
N GLY A 295 -2.69 -2.13 -19.02
CA GLY A 295 -1.35 -2.65 -18.82
C GLY A 295 -0.20 -1.90 -19.53
N ALA A 296 -0.45 -0.77 -20.22
CA ALA A 296 0.63 0.01 -20.84
C ALA A 296 1.20 1.08 -19.88
N SER A 297 2.48 1.42 -19.97
CA SER A 297 3.06 2.53 -19.20
C SER A 297 2.50 3.88 -19.66
N ALA A 298 2.18 4.75 -18.71
CA ALA A 298 1.74 6.13 -18.99
C ALA A 298 2.88 7.06 -19.47
N LEU A 299 4.15 6.64 -19.33
CA LEU A 299 5.31 7.38 -19.87
C LEU A 299 5.76 6.87 -21.25
N ASN A 300 5.47 5.61 -21.56
CA ASN A 300 5.88 4.99 -22.81
C ASN A 300 4.94 3.81 -23.11
N GLU A 301 3.92 4.04 -23.93
CA GLU A 301 2.90 3.04 -24.27
C GLU A 301 3.46 1.76 -24.92
N ALA A 302 4.69 1.80 -25.47
CA ALA A 302 5.37 0.62 -25.99
C ALA A 302 5.88 -0.32 -24.88
N LYS A 303 6.02 0.15 -23.63
CA LYS A 303 6.24 -0.71 -22.46
C LYS A 303 4.89 -1.18 -21.92
N VAL A 304 4.70 -2.50 -21.86
CA VAL A 304 3.45 -3.15 -21.42
C VAL A 304 3.72 -4.26 -20.41
N GLY A 305 2.77 -4.52 -19.51
CA GLY A 305 2.87 -5.56 -18.48
C GLY A 305 1.86 -5.40 -17.34
N THR A 306 1.58 -6.49 -16.61
CA THR A 306 0.79 -6.45 -15.36
C THR A 306 1.42 -5.54 -14.30
N SER A 307 2.74 -5.34 -14.38
CA SER A 307 3.50 -4.38 -13.57
C SER A 307 3.08 -2.92 -13.79
N PHE A 308 2.39 -2.57 -14.88
CA PHE A 308 1.77 -1.25 -15.06
C PHE A 308 0.27 -1.24 -14.73
N ALA A 309 -0.37 -2.41 -14.61
CA ALA A 309 -1.76 -2.54 -14.18
C ALA A 309 -1.90 -2.50 -12.65
N ALA A 310 -1.06 -3.23 -11.92
CA ALA A 310 -1.08 -3.26 -10.45
C ALA A 310 -0.94 -1.86 -9.79
N PRO A 311 -0.02 -0.97 -10.21
CA PRO A 311 0.09 0.37 -9.62
C PRO A 311 -1.12 1.26 -9.89
N ARG A 312 -1.83 1.08 -11.03
CA ARG A 312 -3.10 1.78 -11.29
C ARG A 312 -4.14 1.39 -10.24
N VAL A 313 -4.29 0.09 -9.98
CA VAL A 313 -5.20 -0.42 -8.94
C VAL A 313 -4.81 0.04 -7.54
N SER A 314 -3.50 0.13 -7.25
CA SER A 314 -3.02 0.75 -6.01
C SER A 314 -3.39 2.23 -5.91
N ALA A 315 -3.40 2.99 -7.02
CA ALA A 315 -3.87 4.36 -7.02
C ALA A 315 -5.39 4.45 -6.77
N LEU A 316 -6.19 3.57 -7.37
CA LEU A 316 -7.64 3.48 -7.13
C LEU A 316 -7.97 3.16 -5.66
N ALA A 317 -7.19 2.28 -5.02
CA ALA A 317 -7.36 1.96 -3.61
C ALA A 317 -7.17 3.19 -2.69
N ARG A 318 -6.31 4.14 -3.08
CA ARG A 318 -6.11 5.40 -2.34
C ARG A 318 -7.35 6.30 -2.40
N LEU A 319 -8.02 6.38 -3.55
CA LEU A 319 -9.28 7.12 -3.71
C LEU A 319 -10.39 6.54 -2.81
N VAL A 320 -10.50 5.21 -2.73
CA VAL A 320 -11.46 4.54 -1.83
C VAL A 320 -11.21 4.91 -0.37
N VAL A 321 -9.94 4.91 0.07
CA VAL A 321 -9.58 5.31 1.43
C VAL A 321 -9.85 6.80 1.67
N ALA A 322 -9.46 7.67 0.73
CA ALA A 322 -9.69 9.11 0.80
C ALA A 322 -11.17 9.46 0.98
N ALA A 323 -12.05 8.87 0.16
CA ALA A 323 -13.50 9.09 0.25
C ALA A 323 -14.05 8.66 1.61
N PHE A 324 -13.65 7.49 2.12
CA PHE A 324 -14.07 7.04 3.46
C PHE A 324 -13.47 7.88 4.61
N CYS A 325 -12.26 8.43 4.45
CA CYS A 325 -11.69 9.37 5.42
C CYS A 325 -12.46 10.69 5.46
N GLU A 326 -12.85 11.26 4.30
CA GLU A 326 -13.76 12.41 4.27
C GLU A 326 -15.09 12.09 4.95
N LEU A 327 -15.72 10.94 4.64
CA LEU A 327 -17.01 10.58 5.22
C LEU A 327 -16.93 10.39 6.74
N GLY A 328 -15.88 9.73 7.23
CA GLY A 328 -15.62 9.61 8.66
C GLY A 328 -15.51 10.97 9.34
N ARG A 329 -14.77 11.90 8.72
CA ARG A 329 -14.59 13.28 9.19
C ARG A 329 -15.91 14.05 9.21
N GLU A 330 -16.70 14.03 8.13
CA GLU A 330 -18.00 14.72 8.09
C GLU A 330 -18.99 14.18 9.13
N LEU A 331 -19.03 12.86 9.32
CA LEU A 331 -19.87 12.25 10.36
C LEU A 331 -19.45 12.66 11.78
N MET A 332 -18.14 12.78 12.05
CA MET A 332 -17.61 13.28 13.32
C MET A 332 -17.96 14.76 13.52
N ALA A 333 -17.71 15.61 12.51
CA ALA A 333 -18.00 17.04 12.56
C ALA A 333 -19.50 17.31 12.80
N ALA A 334 -20.38 16.58 12.12
CA ALA A 334 -21.83 16.69 12.30
C ALA A 334 -22.34 16.22 13.68
N ARG A 335 -21.56 15.42 14.42
CA ARG A 335 -21.85 15.03 15.81
C ARG A 335 -21.34 16.04 16.84
N GLY A 336 -20.62 17.08 16.40
CA GLY A 336 -19.93 18.02 17.28
C GLY A 336 -18.65 17.44 17.91
N GLU A 337 -18.08 16.37 17.32
CA GLU A 337 -16.74 15.89 17.68
C GLU A 337 -15.67 16.90 17.18
N PRO A 338 -14.43 16.90 17.73
CA PRO A 338 -13.39 17.84 17.32
C PRO A 338 -13.12 17.82 15.81
N ALA A 339 -13.23 18.98 15.18
CA ALA A 339 -13.03 19.11 13.74
C ALA A 339 -11.55 18.95 13.38
N VAL A 340 -11.23 17.83 12.71
CA VAL A 340 -9.92 17.55 12.14
C VAL A 340 -9.96 17.66 10.61
N GLY A 341 -8.78 17.79 10.01
CA GLY A 341 -8.56 17.63 8.58
C GLY A 341 -8.65 16.17 8.12
N VAL A 342 -8.67 15.97 6.81
CA VAL A 342 -8.63 14.65 6.17
C VAL A 342 -7.17 14.35 5.79
N PRO A 343 -6.57 13.23 6.21
CA PRO A 343 -5.15 12.95 5.95
C PRO A 343 -4.90 12.72 4.46
N ALA A 344 -3.74 13.16 3.97
CA ALA A 344 -3.28 12.78 2.64
C ALA A 344 -3.08 11.25 2.54
N VAL A 345 -3.51 10.63 1.43
CA VAL A 345 -3.48 9.17 1.27
C VAL A 345 -2.40 8.75 0.28
N GLY A 346 -1.34 8.14 0.79
CA GLY A 346 -0.18 7.63 0.05
C GLY A 346 -0.27 6.15 -0.32
N PHE A 347 0.84 5.58 -0.78
CA PHE A 347 1.01 4.15 -1.06
C PHE A 347 2.49 3.77 -1.03
N ALA A 348 2.77 2.48 -0.87
CA ALA A 348 4.12 1.93 -0.99
C ALA A 348 4.31 1.16 -2.31
N ILE A 349 5.55 1.15 -2.81
CA ILE A 349 6.00 0.38 -3.98
C ILE A 349 7.23 -0.43 -3.56
N ILE A 350 7.15 -1.75 -3.70
CA ILE A 350 8.30 -2.66 -3.56
C ILE A 350 8.67 -3.13 -4.97
N ASP A 351 9.83 -2.68 -5.45
CA ASP A 351 10.33 -2.96 -6.80
C ASP A 351 11.86 -2.87 -6.84
N SER A 352 12.47 -3.07 -8.00
CA SER A 352 13.88 -2.79 -8.23
C SER A 352 14.09 -1.34 -8.69
N PHE A 353 14.80 -0.54 -7.89
CA PHE A 353 15.15 0.85 -8.25
C PHE A 353 16.66 1.00 -8.49
N THR A 354 17.04 1.92 -9.37
CA THR A 354 18.43 2.39 -9.57
C THR A 354 18.82 3.39 -8.45
N ASP A 355 19.97 4.07 -8.57
CA ASP A 355 20.31 5.17 -7.66
C ASP A 355 19.26 6.33 -7.70
N GLU A 356 18.45 6.41 -8.76
CA GLU A 356 17.36 7.39 -8.95
C GLU A 356 16.18 7.22 -7.98
N ILE A 357 16.20 6.23 -7.08
CA ILE A 357 15.23 6.12 -5.97
C ILE A 357 15.16 7.43 -5.14
N TRP A 358 16.25 8.21 -5.14
CA TRP A 358 16.38 9.52 -4.50
C TRP A 358 16.14 10.72 -5.43
N ASP A 359 16.32 10.57 -6.73
CA ASP A 359 16.44 11.69 -7.70
C ASP A 359 15.09 12.15 -8.27
N SER A 360 14.00 11.91 -7.55
CA SER A 360 12.66 12.36 -7.92
C SER A 360 12.20 13.48 -6.99
N PRO A 361 12.66 14.73 -7.18
CA PRO A 361 12.07 15.90 -6.55
C PRO A 361 10.73 16.18 -7.25
N ALA A 362 9.74 15.33 -7.00
CA ALA A 362 8.36 15.66 -7.28
C ALA A 362 8.06 16.95 -6.50
N ALA A 363 7.86 18.06 -7.22
CA ALA A 363 7.55 19.37 -6.66
C ALA A 363 6.12 19.45 -6.10
N GLY A 364 5.69 18.39 -5.40
CA GLY A 364 4.52 18.40 -4.56
C GLY A 364 4.80 19.31 -3.37
N ALA A 365 4.23 20.52 -3.43
CA ALA A 365 4.13 21.39 -2.26
C ALA A 365 3.54 20.60 -1.08
N GLY A 366 3.88 20.99 0.15
CA GLY A 366 3.62 20.25 1.40
C GLY A 366 2.14 20.14 1.81
N ILE A 367 1.31 19.60 0.93
CA ILE A 367 -0.12 19.33 1.13
C ILE A 367 -0.24 18.04 1.95
N GLN A 368 -0.31 18.23 3.27
CA GLN A 368 -0.43 17.16 4.26
C GLN A 368 -1.88 16.66 4.44
N ALA A 369 -2.87 17.34 3.84
CA ALA A 369 -4.30 17.07 3.96
C ALA A 369 -4.98 16.92 2.60
N LEU A 370 -6.18 16.36 2.55
CA LEU A 370 -7.04 16.36 1.37
C LEU A 370 -8.09 17.48 1.45
N PRO A 371 -8.43 18.15 0.33
CA PRO A 371 -9.58 19.04 0.29
C PRO A 371 -10.86 18.25 0.58
N LEU A 372 -11.85 18.91 1.17
CA LEU A 372 -13.14 18.32 1.53
C LEU A 372 -14.12 18.49 0.38
N VAL A 373 -14.21 17.51 -0.53
CA VAL A 373 -15.01 17.65 -1.76
C VAL A 373 -15.81 16.42 -2.17
N GLY A 374 -15.39 15.20 -1.86
CA GLY A 374 -16.05 13.96 -2.27
C GLY A 374 -17.34 13.60 -1.50
N VAL A 375 -17.67 14.29 -0.41
CA VAL A 375 -18.82 14.01 0.45
C VAL A 375 -19.82 15.18 0.50
N ARG A 376 -21.11 14.83 0.45
CA ARG A 376 -22.27 15.74 0.57
C ARG A 376 -22.55 16.06 2.05
N PRO A 377 -22.24 17.28 2.55
CA PRO A 377 -22.25 17.55 3.99
C PRO A 377 -23.65 17.52 4.62
N ASP A 378 -24.68 17.88 3.87
CA ASP A 378 -26.08 17.80 4.28
C ASP A 378 -26.55 16.34 4.48
N VAL A 379 -26.12 15.45 3.60
CA VAL A 379 -26.39 14.01 3.71
C VAL A 379 -25.60 13.42 4.87
N ALA A 380 -24.32 13.76 5.03
CA ALA A 380 -23.51 13.33 6.17
C ALA A 380 -24.10 13.80 7.51
N ALA A 381 -24.58 15.05 7.57
CA ALA A 381 -25.28 15.57 8.75
C ALA A 381 -26.58 14.82 9.05
N THR A 382 -27.36 14.48 8.02
CA THR A 382 -28.58 13.67 8.17
C THR A 382 -28.27 12.28 8.70
N ILE A 383 -27.22 11.62 8.17
CA ILE A 383 -26.78 10.30 8.65
C ILE A 383 -26.31 10.40 10.11
N ALA A 384 -25.44 11.36 10.42
CA ALA A 384 -24.91 11.57 11.76
C ALA A 384 -26.01 11.80 12.81
N ALA A 385 -27.03 12.61 12.48
CA ALA A 385 -28.16 12.90 13.36
C ALA A 385 -28.99 11.65 13.67
N THR A 386 -29.24 10.79 12.67
CA THR A 386 -30.10 9.60 12.84
C THR A 386 -29.35 8.39 13.39
N THR A 387 -28.11 8.14 12.97
CA THR A 387 -27.32 6.98 13.46
C THR A 387 -26.64 7.24 14.80
N GLY A 388 -26.38 8.51 15.14
CA GLY A 388 -25.46 8.87 16.20
C GLY A 388 -24.11 8.17 16.02
N ALA A 389 -23.49 7.75 17.13
CA ALA A 389 -22.20 7.05 17.16
C ALA A 389 -22.24 5.58 16.66
N SER A 390 -23.40 5.08 16.21
CA SER A 390 -23.60 3.69 15.76
C SER A 390 -23.04 3.39 14.37
N LEU A 391 -22.71 4.41 13.57
CA LEU A 391 -22.01 4.26 12.29
C LEU A 391 -20.60 4.86 12.42
N ARG A 392 -19.55 4.05 12.28
CA ARG A 392 -18.15 4.50 12.41
C ARG A 392 -17.32 4.08 11.21
N VAL A 393 -17.08 5.02 10.32
CA VAL A 393 -16.34 4.77 9.07
C VAL A 393 -14.85 4.64 9.37
N ARG A 394 -14.31 3.43 9.18
CA ARG A 394 -12.88 3.12 9.25
C ARG A 394 -12.54 2.07 8.19
N THR A 395 -11.87 2.50 7.13
CA THR A 395 -11.48 1.61 6.02
C THR A 395 -10.54 0.49 6.48
N THR A 396 -10.70 -0.68 5.87
CA THR A 396 -9.82 -1.85 6.07
C THR A 396 -9.40 -2.43 4.71
N PRO A 397 -8.34 -3.25 4.63
CA PRO A 397 -7.95 -3.93 3.39
C PRO A 397 -9.08 -4.75 2.75
N ALA A 398 -9.92 -5.40 3.55
CA ALA A 398 -11.07 -6.14 3.05
C ALA A 398 -12.11 -5.21 2.38
N ILE A 399 -12.41 -4.05 2.99
CA ILE A 399 -13.36 -3.08 2.42
C ILE A 399 -12.80 -2.43 1.15
N MET A 400 -11.49 -2.10 1.12
CA MET A 400 -10.84 -1.62 -0.11
C MET A 400 -10.98 -2.63 -1.26
N ARG A 401 -10.68 -3.91 -0.98
CA ARG A 401 -10.83 -5.02 -1.93
C ARG A 401 -12.27 -5.16 -2.41
N GLU A 402 -13.25 -5.12 -1.51
CA GLU A 402 -14.68 -5.25 -1.88
C GLU A 402 -15.18 -4.10 -2.75
N VAL A 403 -14.79 -2.85 -2.47
CA VAL A 403 -15.15 -1.69 -3.30
C VAL A 403 -14.51 -1.80 -4.69
N LEU A 404 -13.22 -2.15 -4.78
CA LEU A 404 -12.51 -2.28 -6.06
C LEU A 404 -13.09 -3.42 -6.92
N LEU A 405 -13.41 -4.56 -6.32
CA LEU A 405 -14.01 -5.69 -7.03
C LEU A 405 -15.45 -5.42 -7.44
N SER A 406 -16.24 -4.71 -6.63
CA SER A 406 -17.62 -4.32 -6.99
C SER A 406 -17.71 -3.13 -7.95
N ALA A 407 -16.60 -2.41 -8.18
CA ALA A 407 -16.47 -1.41 -9.24
C ALA A 407 -16.11 -2.03 -10.61
N ALA A 408 -15.56 -3.24 -10.64
CA ALA A 408 -15.08 -3.85 -11.88
C ALA A 408 -16.24 -4.21 -12.84
N ARG A 409 -16.06 -3.94 -14.14
CA ARG A 409 -17.00 -4.34 -15.21
C ARG A 409 -16.52 -5.60 -15.93
N PRO A 410 -17.40 -6.57 -16.25
CA PRO A 410 -17.01 -7.77 -16.99
C PRO A 410 -16.30 -7.47 -18.31
N VAL A 411 -15.16 -8.12 -18.56
CA VAL A 411 -14.44 -8.01 -19.83
C VAL A 411 -15.09 -8.96 -20.86
N PRO A 412 -15.50 -8.47 -22.05
CA PRO A 412 -16.18 -9.29 -23.05
C PRO A 412 -15.39 -10.55 -23.44
N GLY A 413 -16.01 -11.72 -23.25
CA GLY A 413 -15.43 -13.02 -23.62
C GLY A 413 -14.35 -13.56 -22.68
N ALA A 414 -14.00 -12.84 -21.60
CA ALA A 414 -13.14 -13.35 -20.55
C ALA A 414 -13.95 -14.04 -19.44
N ASP A 415 -13.35 -15.04 -18.80
CA ASP A 415 -13.88 -15.66 -17.59
C ASP A 415 -13.08 -15.25 -16.34
N ALA A 416 -13.49 -15.75 -15.17
CA ALA A 416 -12.81 -15.48 -13.91
C ALA A 416 -11.35 -15.98 -13.85
N SER A 417 -10.95 -16.94 -14.71
CA SER A 417 -9.56 -17.42 -14.78
C SER A 417 -8.64 -16.41 -15.47
N CYS A 418 -9.21 -15.53 -16.31
CA CYS A 418 -8.49 -14.52 -17.09
C CYS A 418 -8.65 -13.11 -16.53
N ALA A 419 -9.81 -12.77 -15.94
CA ALA A 419 -10.14 -11.39 -15.57
C ALA A 419 -10.77 -11.21 -14.16
N GLY A 420 -11.02 -12.29 -13.41
CA GLY A 420 -11.66 -12.21 -12.09
C GLY A 420 -13.04 -11.52 -12.13
N ALA A 421 -13.20 -10.47 -11.33
CA ALA A 421 -14.38 -9.60 -11.31
C ALA A 421 -14.53 -8.75 -12.58
N GLY A 422 -13.45 -8.55 -13.34
CA GLY A 422 -13.43 -7.78 -14.58
C GLY A 422 -12.44 -6.63 -14.59
N PHE A 423 -12.65 -5.67 -15.49
CA PHE A 423 -11.82 -4.49 -15.65
C PHE A 423 -12.22 -3.36 -14.72
N VAL A 424 -11.24 -2.67 -14.13
CA VAL A 424 -11.44 -1.50 -13.27
C VAL A 424 -10.61 -0.30 -13.75
N ASP A 425 -11.20 0.88 -13.68
CA ASP A 425 -10.60 2.19 -13.95
C ASP A 425 -11.09 3.22 -12.91
N GLU A 426 -10.63 4.47 -13.02
CA GLU A 426 -11.03 5.54 -12.08
C GLU A 426 -12.50 5.96 -12.21
N PRO A 427 -13.06 6.20 -13.42
CA PRO A 427 -14.49 6.44 -13.60
C PRO A 427 -15.38 5.39 -12.95
N LEU A 428 -15.06 4.09 -13.07
CA LEU A 428 -15.82 3.00 -12.45
C LEU A 428 -15.77 3.02 -10.92
N VAL A 429 -14.61 3.35 -10.34
CA VAL A 429 -14.49 3.46 -8.87
C VAL A 429 -15.23 4.70 -8.36
N ILE A 430 -15.22 5.80 -9.10
CA ILE A 430 -16.03 6.99 -8.80
C ILE A 430 -17.52 6.67 -8.90
N GLU A 431 -17.97 6.01 -9.96
CA GLU A 431 -19.36 5.55 -10.12
C GLU A 431 -19.78 4.62 -8.97
N ARG A 432 -18.91 3.66 -8.61
CA ARG A 432 -19.19 2.72 -7.51
C ARG A 432 -19.29 3.46 -6.17
N LEU A 433 -18.35 4.35 -5.84
CA LEU A 433 -18.40 5.16 -4.61
C LEU A 433 -19.66 6.03 -4.59
N ALA A 434 -19.97 6.75 -5.68
CA ALA A 434 -21.19 7.55 -5.83
C ALA A 434 -22.49 6.72 -5.73
N SER A 435 -22.45 5.43 -6.06
CA SER A 435 -23.59 4.52 -5.92
C SER A 435 -23.85 4.06 -4.48
N LEU A 436 -22.83 4.10 -3.59
CA LEU A 436 -22.92 3.57 -2.24
C LEU A 436 -24.01 4.26 -1.42
N THR A 437 -24.84 3.44 -0.81
CA THR A 437 -25.93 3.84 0.07
C THR A 437 -25.56 3.66 1.54
N VAL A 438 -26.32 4.27 2.46
CA VAL A 438 -26.17 4.01 3.90
C VAL A 438 -26.42 2.53 4.23
N ALA A 439 -27.26 1.82 3.45
CA ALA A 439 -27.43 0.38 3.60
C ALA A 439 -26.13 -0.40 3.32
N ASP A 440 -25.39 -0.06 2.27
CA ASP A 440 -24.08 -0.64 1.96
C ASP A 440 -23.07 -0.33 3.08
N LEU A 441 -23.00 0.95 3.47
CA LEU A 441 -22.09 1.43 4.50
C LEU A 441 -22.38 0.82 5.88
N TRP A 442 -23.64 0.52 6.20
CA TRP A 442 -24.00 -0.14 7.46
C TRP A 442 -23.46 -1.57 7.54
N ALA A 443 -23.35 -2.29 6.43
CA ALA A 443 -22.78 -3.64 6.41
C ALA A 443 -21.31 -3.66 6.82
N TRP A 444 -20.55 -2.59 6.54
CA TRP A 444 -19.14 -2.45 6.87
C TRP A 444 -18.86 -1.70 8.18
N PHE A 445 -19.64 -0.66 8.46
CA PHE A 445 -19.34 0.36 9.49
C PHE A 445 -20.41 0.48 10.57
N GLY A 446 -21.50 -0.28 10.46
CA GLY A 446 -22.62 -0.27 11.40
C GLY A 446 -22.33 -1.07 12.68
N HIS A 447 -22.80 -0.55 13.81
CA HIS A 447 -22.74 -1.20 15.11
C HIS A 447 -24.15 -1.29 15.70
N GLY A 448 -24.57 -2.51 16.04
CA GLY A 448 -25.92 -2.79 16.51
C GLY A 448 -26.92 -3.10 15.38
N PRO A 449 -28.24 -3.07 15.66
CA PRO A 449 -29.26 -3.38 14.67
C PRO A 449 -29.24 -2.34 13.53
N ARG A 450 -29.44 -2.82 12.29
CA ARG A 450 -29.62 -1.95 11.12
C ARG A 450 -30.84 -1.03 11.35
N PRO A 451 -30.78 0.26 10.98
CA PRO A 451 -31.94 1.14 11.05
C PRO A 451 -33.10 0.63 10.17
N ASP A 452 -34.32 0.73 10.66
CA ASP A 452 -35.55 0.41 9.90
C ASP A 452 -35.99 1.56 8.96
N ASP A 453 -35.28 2.69 8.96
CA ASP A 453 -35.57 3.87 8.13
C ASP A 453 -35.04 3.67 6.70
N GLU A 454 -35.91 3.22 5.81
CA GLU A 454 -35.61 3.03 4.38
C GLU A 454 -35.22 4.34 3.65
N HIS A 455 -35.62 5.52 4.14
CA HIS A 455 -35.19 6.79 3.55
C HIS A 455 -33.74 7.07 3.89
N LEU A 456 -33.36 6.95 5.17
CA LEU A 456 -31.97 7.00 5.62
C LEU A 456 -31.11 5.99 4.85
N LEU A 457 -31.56 4.73 4.78
CA LEU A 457 -30.82 3.63 4.15
C LEU A 457 -30.55 3.87 2.66
N ALA A 458 -31.43 4.58 1.95
CA ALA A 458 -31.28 4.93 0.54
C ALA A 458 -30.41 6.18 0.28
N LEU A 459 -30.04 6.94 1.32
CA LEU A 459 -29.14 8.09 1.16
C LEU A 459 -27.75 7.65 0.65
N ARG A 460 -27.14 8.49 -0.19
CA ARG A 460 -25.80 8.28 -0.73
C ARG A 460 -24.88 9.42 -0.26
N PRO A 461 -23.87 9.20 0.59
CA PRO A 461 -23.12 10.32 1.14
C PRO A 461 -22.16 10.97 0.14
N PHE A 462 -21.75 10.28 -0.91
CA PHE A 462 -20.74 10.78 -1.85
C PHE A 462 -21.32 11.66 -2.95
N ASP A 463 -20.54 12.63 -3.41
CA ASP A 463 -20.83 13.48 -4.55
C ASP A 463 -20.03 13.03 -5.79
N PRO A 464 -20.66 12.77 -6.95
CA PRO A 464 -19.95 12.28 -8.13
C PRO A 464 -18.87 13.26 -8.65
N ASP A 465 -19.21 14.55 -8.74
CA ASP A 465 -18.30 15.57 -9.27
C ASP A 465 -17.19 15.87 -8.25
N GLY A 466 -17.56 15.96 -6.97
CA GLY A 466 -16.65 16.01 -5.83
C GLY A 466 -15.63 14.86 -5.79
N LEU A 467 -16.06 13.63 -6.09
CA LEU A 467 -15.16 12.46 -6.17
C LEU A 467 -14.15 12.56 -7.33
N VAL A 468 -14.50 13.19 -8.46
CA VAL A 468 -13.55 13.48 -9.55
C VAL A 468 -12.47 14.46 -9.07
N HIS A 469 -12.86 15.52 -8.35
CA HIS A 469 -11.91 16.46 -7.75
C HIS A 469 -11.03 15.79 -6.68
N LEU A 470 -11.61 14.92 -5.85
CA LEU A 470 -10.87 14.14 -4.86
C LEU A 470 -9.85 13.20 -5.50
N ALA A 471 -10.21 12.52 -6.60
CA ALA A 471 -9.28 11.70 -7.37
C ALA A 471 -8.11 12.52 -7.92
N GLY A 472 -8.39 13.71 -8.45
CA GLY A 472 -7.38 14.70 -8.84
C GLY A 472 -6.42 15.06 -7.69
N ALA A 473 -6.96 15.37 -6.51
CA ALA A 473 -6.17 15.69 -5.32
C ALA A 473 -5.32 14.50 -4.85
N VAL A 474 -5.90 13.30 -4.76
CA VAL A 474 -5.18 12.06 -4.36
C VAL A 474 -4.04 11.72 -5.33
N ARG A 475 -4.16 12.04 -6.62
CA ARG A 475 -3.06 11.83 -7.59
C ARG A 475 -1.82 12.66 -7.29
N VAL A 476 -1.96 13.84 -6.68
CA VAL A 476 -0.85 14.80 -6.45
C VAL A 476 -0.48 14.97 -4.97
N THR A 477 -1.18 14.30 -4.05
CA THR A 477 -0.96 14.40 -2.59
C THR A 477 -0.66 13.04 -1.96
N GLY A 478 0.01 13.05 -0.81
CA GLY A 478 0.24 11.86 0.01
C GLY A 478 1.56 11.11 -0.26
N PRO A 479 2.11 10.40 0.75
CA PRO A 479 3.44 9.81 0.68
C PRO A 479 3.53 8.60 -0.25
N THR A 480 4.43 8.66 -1.22
CA THR A 480 4.89 7.50 -1.99
C THR A 480 6.13 6.93 -1.32
N LEU A 481 6.01 5.75 -0.69
CA LEU A 481 7.16 5.00 -0.19
C LEU A 481 7.71 4.12 -1.31
N ARG A 482 8.99 4.26 -1.67
CA ARG A 482 9.67 3.42 -2.66
C ARG A 482 10.67 2.54 -1.92
N LEU A 483 10.69 1.23 -2.15
CA LEU A 483 11.58 0.28 -1.48
C LEU A 483 12.26 -0.62 -2.50
N ASP A 484 13.59 -0.49 -2.62
CA ASP A 484 14.41 -1.36 -3.48
C ASP A 484 14.67 -2.70 -2.78
N TYR A 485 13.98 -3.76 -3.21
CA TYR A 485 14.14 -5.08 -2.63
C TYR A 485 15.55 -5.68 -2.83
N ARG A 486 16.33 -5.16 -3.78
CA ARG A 486 17.68 -5.68 -4.09
C ARG A 486 18.72 -5.20 -3.09
N THR A 487 18.69 -3.91 -2.75
CA THR A 487 19.66 -3.28 -1.83
C THR A 487 19.12 -3.05 -0.42
N GLY A 488 17.81 -3.13 -0.21
CA GLY A 488 17.15 -2.73 1.04
C GLY A 488 17.15 -1.21 1.26
N ARG A 489 17.46 -0.41 0.22
CA ARG A 489 17.28 1.05 0.23
C ARG A 489 15.79 1.37 0.10
N TRP A 490 15.40 2.56 0.58
CA TRP A 490 14.03 3.05 0.50
C TRP A 490 14.05 4.58 0.45
N ALA A 491 13.00 5.19 -0.11
CA ALA A 491 12.78 6.63 -0.11
C ALA A 491 11.29 6.96 0.10
N SER A 492 10.98 8.20 0.45
CA SER A 492 9.60 8.68 0.69
C SER A 492 9.37 10.06 0.06
N LEU A 493 8.27 10.24 -0.67
CA LEU A 493 7.93 11.51 -1.35
C LEU A 493 6.46 11.92 -1.15
N PRO A 494 6.15 13.11 -0.56
CA PRO A 494 7.08 13.99 0.14
C PRO A 494 7.75 13.23 1.30
N ALA A 495 8.97 13.60 1.67
CA ALA A 495 9.63 13.04 2.84
C ALA A 495 9.07 13.72 4.10
N PRO A 496 8.36 13.00 4.99
CA PRO A 496 8.02 13.54 6.29
C PRO A 496 9.30 13.63 7.12
N ASP A 497 9.49 14.73 7.86
CA ASP A 497 10.69 14.95 8.67
C ASP A 497 10.97 13.78 9.65
N ASP A 498 9.91 13.09 10.08
CA ASP A 498 9.94 11.98 11.03
C ASP A 498 10.44 10.65 10.44
N LEU A 499 10.45 10.50 9.11
CA LEU A 499 10.84 9.23 8.45
C LEU A 499 12.35 9.03 8.40
N VAL A 500 13.15 10.09 8.49
CA VAL A 500 14.63 10.04 8.52
C VAL A 500 15.16 9.20 9.71
N ALA A 501 14.39 9.10 10.80
CA ALA A 501 14.75 8.32 11.98
C ALA A 501 14.52 6.80 11.84
N ALA A 502 13.65 6.37 10.91
CA ALA A 502 13.17 5.00 10.82
C ALA A 502 13.86 4.21 9.69
N ASN A 503 15.19 4.04 9.79
CA ASN A 503 16.00 3.27 8.83
C ASN A 503 15.61 1.76 8.87
N PRO A 504 14.75 1.25 7.97
CA PRO A 504 14.14 -0.05 8.05
C PRO A 504 15.02 -1.08 7.35
N ARG A 505 16.28 -1.15 7.78
CA ARG A 505 16.99 -2.42 7.70
C ARG A 505 16.23 -3.35 8.65
N GLY A 506 15.64 -4.43 8.14
CA GLY A 506 15.31 -5.56 9.01
C GLY A 506 16.59 -5.89 9.78
N LEU A 507 16.58 -5.75 11.10
CA LEU A 507 17.82 -5.58 11.85
C LEU A 507 18.70 -6.83 11.69
N PRO A 508 19.91 -6.72 11.07
CA PRO A 508 20.86 -7.80 11.11
C PRO A 508 21.40 -7.85 12.55
N VAL A 509 20.96 -8.83 13.33
CA VAL A 509 21.39 -9.00 14.72
C VAL A 509 22.79 -9.61 14.74
N ASP A 510 23.79 -8.80 14.41
CA ASP A 510 25.20 -9.20 14.50
C ASP A 510 25.74 -8.92 15.90
N LEU A 511 25.82 -9.96 16.73
CA LEU A 511 26.16 -9.90 18.16
C LEU A 511 27.67 -9.79 18.42
N THR A 512 28.39 -8.97 17.65
CA THR A 512 29.83 -8.72 17.85
C THR A 512 30.16 -7.29 18.26
N GLY A 513 29.57 -6.86 19.38
CA GLY A 513 30.22 -5.95 20.32
C GLY A 513 29.84 -4.47 20.25
N ILE A 514 28.86 -4.08 21.05
CA ILE A 514 28.78 -2.74 21.64
C ILE A 514 28.67 -2.92 23.17
N ARG A 515 29.65 -2.39 23.90
CA ARG A 515 29.45 -1.94 25.30
C ARG A 515 29.09 -0.46 25.23
N LEU A 516 28.20 -0.03 26.13
CA LEU A 516 27.76 1.36 26.34
C LEU A 516 28.94 2.35 26.32
#